data_AF-A0A554XI21-F1
#
_entry.id   AF-A0A554XI21-F1
#
_cell.length_a   1.000
_cell.length_b   1.000
_cell.length_c   1.000
_cell.angle_alpha   90.00
_cell.angle_beta   90.00
_cell.angle_gamma   90.00
#
_symmetry.space_group_name_H-M   'P 1'
#
loop_
_entity.id
_entity.type
_entity.pdbx_description
1 polymer ?
#
loop_
_entity_poly.entity_id
_entity_poly.type
_entity_poly.pdbx_seq_one_letter_code
_entity_poly.pdbx_strand_id
1 'polypeptide(L)'
;MTQTLILLAAVSGSVLYLFDRIAALIKRGKETKEKRSEQQLTEVLRLKDAKIEELQARIRFLESSLRDVRRQRAEQIASSARPARPADPVAREAEDKAEEAMAQARNLALAAIDASGREKSRLIAQARKLAERANEYRRVARGELPTPDQVQAQAQGSIGKQGSAGAAQFEVLGGE
;
A
#
# COMPACT_ATOMS: atom_id res chain seq x y z
N MET A 1 -35.05 35.54 80.81
CA MET A 1 -35.05 34.25 80.07
C MET A 1 -35.61 34.36 78.66
N THR A 2 -36.62 35.21 78.41
CA THR A 2 -37.25 35.36 77.07
C THR A 2 -36.35 36.03 76.03
N GLN A 3 -35.59 37.07 76.39
CA GLN A 3 -34.68 37.76 75.45
C GLN A 3 -33.55 36.87 74.92
N THR A 4 -32.96 36.00 75.76
CA THR A 4 -31.89 35.09 75.33
C THR A 4 -32.40 34.02 74.35
N LEU A 5 -33.63 33.54 74.52
CA LEU A 5 -34.29 32.61 73.58
C LEU A 5 -34.57 33.25 72.21
N ILE A 6 -35.01 34.51 72.18
CA ILE A 6 -35.25 35.25 70.92
C ILE A 6 -33.93 35.49 70.18
N LEU A 7 -32.86 35.85 70.90
CA LEU A 7 -31.54 36.03 70.30
C LEU A 7 -31.00 34.71 69.72
N LEU A 8 -31.18 33.59 70.43
CA LEU A 8 -30.78 32.27 69.95
C LEU A 8 -31.53 31.87 68.68
N ALA A 9 -32.83 32.15 68.60
CA ALA A 9 -33.67 31.89 67.43
C ALA A 9 -33.31 32.81 66.23
N ALA A 10 -32.98 34.08 66.49
CA ALA A 10 -32.56 35.00 65.44
C ALA A 10 -31.18 34.62 64.85
N VAL A 11 -30.26 34.17 65.71
CA VAL A 11 -28.95 33.67 65.28
C VAL A 11 -29.11 32.37 64.49
N SER A 12 -29.95 31.43 64.93
CA SER A 12 -30.19 30.18 64.20
C SER A 12 -30.83 30.40 62.83
N GLY A 13 -31.80 31.31 62.73
CA GLY A 13 -32.41 31.70 61.45
C GLY A 13 -31.41 32.37 60.50
N SER A 14 -30.52 33.21 61.02
CA SER A 14 -29.46 33.87 60.24
C SER A 14 -28.43 32.86 59.69
N VAL A 15 -28.10 31.84 60.48
CA VAL A 15 -27.21 30.75 60.07
C VAL A 15 -27.86 29.90 58.97
N LEU A 16 -29.13 29.54 59.11
CA LEU A 16 -29.88 28.80 58.09
C LEU A 16 -29.96 29.58 56.76
N TYR A 17 -30.22 30.89 56.83
CA TYR A 17 -30.20 31.75 55.65
C TYR A 17 -28.83 31.78 54.95
N LEU A 18 -27.74 31.78 55.73
CA LEU A 18 -26.39 31.73 55.18
C LEU A 18 -26.12 30.41 54.45
N PHE A 19 -26.54 29.28 55.03
CA PHE A 19 -26.43 27.97 54.40
C PHE A 19 -27.19 27.89 53.08
N ASP A 20 -28.42 28.38 53.05
CA ASP A 20 -29.27 28.33 51.86
C ASP A 20 -28.69 29.19 50.72
N ARG A 21 -28.12 30.36 51.08
CA ARG A 21 -27.42 31.24 50.13
C ARG A 21 -26.16 30.60 49.55
N ILE A 22 -25.40 29.86 50.36
CA ILE A 22 -24.22 29.11 49.92
C ILE A 22 -24.64 27.95 49.00
N ALA A 23 -25.69 27.21 49.35
CA ALA A 23 -26.22 26.12 48.53
C ALA A 23 -26.68 26.63 47.16
N ALA A 24 -27.37 27.77 47.11
CA ALA A 24 -27.80 28.41 45.87
C ALA A 24 -26.62 28.85 44.97
N LEU A 25 -25.56 29.40 45.58
CA LEU A 25 -24.33 29.78 44.87
C LEU A 25 -23.61 28.55 44.28
N ILE A 26 -23.50 27.48 45.05
CA ILE A 26 -22.89 26.22 44.59
C ILE A 26 -23.71 25.63 43.44
N LYS A 27 -25.04 25.62 43.55
CA LYS A 27 -25.93 25.11 42.49
C LYS A 27 -25.77 25.90 41.20
N ARG A 28 -25.81 27.25 41.26
CA ARG A 28 -25.55 28.10 40.09
C ARG A 28 -24.19 27.80 39.48
N GLY A 29 -23.14 27.75 40.31
CA GLY A 29 -21.77 27.48 39.83
C GLY A 29 -21.61 26.12 39.14
N LYS A 30 -22.36 25.10 39.56
CA LYS A 30 -22.42 23.79 38.88
C LYS A 30 -23.13 23.90 37.54
N GLU A 31 -24.31 24.51 37.50
CA GLU A 31 -25.09 24.70 36.26
C GLU A 31 -24.33 25.51 35.20
N THR A 32 -23.60 26.57 35.58
CA THR A 32 -22.79 27.33 34.61
C THR A 32 -21.61 26.54 34.06
N LYS A 33 -20.98 25.69 34.89
CA LYS A 33 -19.88 24.82 34.44
C LYS A 33 -20.38 23.75 33.47
N GLU A 34 -21.52 23.15 33.77
CA GLU A 34 -22.15 22.12 32.94
C GLU A 34 -22.56 22.68 31.57
N LYS A 35 -23.23 23.83 31.54
CA LYS A 35 -23.55 24.54 30.27
C LYS A 35 -22.31 24.88 29.46
N ARG A 36 -21.22 25.31 30.12
CA ARG A 36 -19.96 25.63 29.44
C ARG A 36 -19.27 24.38 28.86
N SER A 37 -19.33 23.24 29.57
CA SER A 37 -18.82 21.97 29.06
C SER A 37 -19.65 21.43 27.89
N GLU A 38 -20.98 21.55 27.93
CA GLU A 38 -21.86 21.15 26.83
C GLU A 38 -21.62 21.97 25.58
N GLN A 39 -21.44 23.29 25.73
CA GLN A 39 -21.08 24.18 24.62
C GLN A 39 -19.73 23.81 24.00
N GLN A 40 -18.72 23.54 24.83
CA GLN A 40 -17.40 23.09 24.36
C GLN A 40 -17.48 21.75 23.64
N LEU A 41 -18.25 20.79 24.16
CA LEU A 41 -18.44 19.48 23.53
C LEU A 41 -19.14 19.64 22.18
N THR A 42 -20.17 20.49 22.09
CA THR A 42 -20.90 20.75 20.86
C THR A 42 -20.00 21.36 19.79
N GLU A 43 -19.14 22.31 20.16
CA GLU A 43 -18.19 22.92 19.23
C GLU A 43 -17.15 21.91 18.72
N VAL A 44 -16.64 21.06 19.62
CA VAL A 44 -15.71 19.97 19.25
C VAL A 44 -16.38 18.98 18.31
N LEU A 45 -17.62 18.60 18.57
CA LEU A 45 -18.39 17.71 17.69
C LEU A 45 -18.58 18.37 16.31
N ARG A 46 -18.94 19.64 16.27
CA ARG A 46 -19.12 20.39 15.01
C ARG A 46 -17.84 20.47 14.18
N LEU A 47 -16.69 20.71 14.83
CA LEU A 47 -15.38 20.71 14.17
C LEU A 47 -15.01 19.32 13.65
N LYS A 48 -15.35 18.26 14.38
CA LYS A 48 -15.13 16.88 13.92
C LYS A 48 -16.00 16.55 12.71
N ASP A 49 -17.27 16.95 12.72
CA ASP A 49 -18.18 16.73 11.60
C ASP A 49 -17.68 17.43 10.33
N ALA A 50 -17.25 18.69 10.44
CA ALA A 50 -16.64 19.42 9.31
C ALA A 50 -15.40 18.70 8.76
N LYS A 51 -14.55 18.14 9.63
CA LYS A 51 -13.37 17.39 9.23
C LYS A 51 -13.72 16.04 8.59
N ILE A 52 -14.79 15.39 9.03
CA ILE A 52 -15.30 14.17 8.40
C ILE A 52 -15.78 14.49 6.98
N GLU A 53 -16.52 15.57 6.78
CA GLU A 53 -16.96 16.00 5.44
C GLU A 53 -15.78 16.31 4.51
N GLU A 54 -14.76 17.01 5.00
CA GLU A 54 -13.53 17.31 4.25
C GLU A 54 -12.83 16.01 3.81
N LEU A 55 -12.66 15.06 4.74
CA LEU A 55 -12.03 13.77 4.44
C LEU A 55 -12.85 12.95 3.43
N GLN A 56 -14.18 12.95 3.56
CA GLN A 56 -15.07 12.29 2.61
C GLN A 56 -14.97 12.91 1.21
N ALA A 57 -14.91 14.24 1.10
CA ALA A 57 -14.73 14.92 -0.17
C ALA A 57 -13.38 14.54 -0.82
N ARG A 58 -12.32 14.46 -0.02
CA ARG A 58 -10.99 14.06 -0.49
C ARG A 58 -10.95 12.61 -0.94
N ILE A 59 -11.64 11.70 -0.25
CA ILE A 59 -11.77 10.30 -0.68
C ILE A 59 -12.48 10.24 -2.05
N ARG A 60 -13.61 10.92 -2.22
CA ARG A 60 -14.35 10.94 -3.50
C ARG A 60 -13.47 11.44 -4.65
N PHE A 61 -12.66 12.46 -4.41
CA PHE A 61 -11.72 13.01 -5.39
C PHE A 61 -10.59 12.02 -5.74
N LEU A 62 -10.04 11.31 -4.75
CA LEU A 62 -9.03 10.29 -5.00
C LEU A 62 -9.60 9.10 -5.76
N GLU A 63 -10.83 8.69 -5.47
CA GLU A 63 -11.54 7.63 -6.19
C GLU A 63 -11.87 8.01 -7.63
N SER A 64 -12.24 9.26 -7.92
CA SER A 64 -12.40 9.74 -9.29
C SER A 64 -11.06 9.75 -10.03
N SER A 65 -10.01 10.30 -9.42
CA SER A 65 -8.67 10.35 -10.00
C SER A 65 -8.13 8.94 -10.33
N LEU A 66 -8.36 7.97 -9.44
CA LEU A 66 -7.98 6.58 -9.68
C LEU A 66 -8.74 5.95 -10.85
N ARG A 67 -10.03 6.27 -11.01
CA ARG A 67 -10.84 5.81 -12.15
C ARG A 67 -10.33 6.40 -13.47
N ASP A 68 -9.95 7.68 -13.47
CA ASP A 68 -9.42 8.33 -14.66
C ASP A 68 -8.06 7.75 -15.07
N VAL A 69 -7.16 7.52 -14.11
CA VAL A 69 -5.88 6.84 -14.37
C VAL A 69 -6.10 5.42 -14.92
N ARG A 70 -7.08 4.68 -14.39
CA ARG A 70 -7.43 3.35 -14.90
C ARG A 70 -7.98 3.41 -16.32
N ARG A 71 -8.83 4.38 -16.64
CA ARG A 71 -9.36 4.60 -18.00
C ARG A 71 -8.26 4.94 -18.98
N GLN A 72 -7.42 5.92 -18.64
CA GLN A 72 -6.29 6.32 -19.47
C GLN A 72 -5.33 5.15 -19.72
N ARG A 73 -5.07 4.31 -18.71
CA ARG A 73 -4.27 3.09 -18.87
C ARG A 73 -4.94 2.06 -19.76
N ALA A 74 -6.26 1.88 -19.64
CA ALA A 74 -7.01 0.97 -20.50
C ALA A 74 -7.02 1.44 -21.96
N GLU A 75 -7.17 2.75 -22.19
CA GLU A 75 -7.08 3.37 -23.51
C GLU A 75 -5.67 3.24 -24.10
N GLN A 76 -4.62 3.42 -23.30
CA GLN A 76 -3.24 3.16 -23.74
C GLN A 76 -3.05 1.69 -24.15
N ILE A 77 -3.56 0.75 -23.37
CA ILE A 77 -3.49 -0.69 -23.70
C ILE A 77 -4.32 -1.01 -24.96
N ALA A 78 -5.49 -0.41 -25.12
CA ALA A 78 -6.34 -0.61 -26.31
C ALA A 78 -5.73 0.01 -27.58
N SER A 79 -5.08 1.17 -27.43
CA SER A 79 -4.38 1.86 -28.53
C SER A 79 -3.07 1.18 -28.92
N SER A 80 -2.42 0.47 -27.99
CA SER A 80 -1.38 -0.50 -28.32
C SER A 80 -2.04 -1.75 -28.92
N ALA A 81 -2.40 -1.66 -30.20
CA ALA A 81 -2.93 -2.77 -30.97
C ALA A 81 -2.12 -4.05 -30.70
N ARG A 82 -2.82 -5.16 -30.46
CA ARG A 82 -2.23 -6.49 -30.33
C ARG A 82 -1.31 -6.69 -31.53
N PRO A 83 -0.01 -6.97 -31.35
CA PRO A 83 0.87 -7.18 -32.49
C PRO A 83 0.28 -8.28 -33.38
N ALA A 84 0.32 -8.07 -34.69
CA ALA A 84 -0.18 -9.04 -35.64
C ALA A 84 0.53 -10.38 -35.38
N ARG A 85 -0.24 -11.46 -35.19
CA ARG A 85 0.32 -12.78 -34.92
C ARG A 85 1.33 -13.13 -36.01
N PRO A 86 2.57 -13.55 -35.66
CA PRO A 86 3.57 -13.91 -36.64
C PRO A 86 3.05 -15.05 -37.52
N ALA A 87 3.37 -15.03 -38.82
CA ALA A 87 2.97 -16.08 -39.75
C ALA A 87 3.78 -17.38 -39.53
N ASP A 88 5.00 -17.25 -39.04
CA ASP A 88 5.94 -18.34 -38.78
C ASP A 88 5.56 -19.14 -37.52
N PRO A 89 5.42 -20.48 -37.60
CA PRO A 89 5.11 -21.34 -36.46
C PRO A 89 6.15 -21.28 -35.33
N VAL A 90 7.44 -21.10 -35.62
CA VAL A 90 8.49 -20.99 -34.59
C VAL A 90 8.36 -19.67 -33.83
N ALA A 91 8.08 -18.59 -34.56
CA ALA A 91 7.82 -17.29 -33.96
C ALA A 91 6.53 -17.26 -33.13
N ARG A 92 5.49 -18.01 -33.54
CA ARG A 92 4.26 -18.19 -32.74
C ARG A 92 4.53 -18.91 -31.44
N GLU A 93 5.22 -20.04 -31.48
CA GLU A 93 5.52 -20.82 -30.27
C GLU A 93 6.39 -20.01 -29.29
N ALA A 94 7.32 -19.21 -29.81
CA ALA A 94 8.12 -18.29 -28.99
C ALA A 94 7.26 -17.17 -28.39
N GLU A 95 6.31 -16.59 -29.13
CA GLU A 95 5.37 -15.62 -28.58
C GLU A 95 4.46 -16.20 -27.49
N ASP A 96 3.93 -17.41 -27.70
CA ASP A 96 3.07 -18.09 -26.73
C ASP A 96 3.84 -18.35 -25.42
N LYS A 97 5.09 -18.85 -25.51
CA LYS A 97 5.98 -19.02 -24.35
C LYS A 97 6.31 -17.69 -23.66
N ALA A 98 6.43 -16.61 -24.42
CA ALA A 98 6.63 -15.28 -23.85
C ALA A 98 5.39 -14.77 -23.10
N GLU A 99 4.20 -14.99 -23.65
CA GLU A 99 2.94 -14.63 -22.99
C GLU A 99 2.75 -15.41 -21.70
N GLU A 100 3.01 -16.72 -21.70
CA GLU A 100 2.95 -17.57 -20.51
C GLU A 100 3.93 -17.12 -19.42
N ALA A 101 5.19 -16.87 -19.78
CA ALA A 101 6.20 -16.40 -18.85
C ALA A 101 5.85 -15.00 -18.27
N MET A 102 5.31 -14.10 -19.08
CA MET A 102 4.79 -12.81 -18.60
C MET A 102 3.58 -12.94 -17.70
N ALA A 103 2.66 -13.87 -17.98
CA ALA A 103 1.51 -14.14 -17.14
C ALA A 103 1.95 -14.66 -15.75
N GLN A 104 2.91 -15.58 -15.72
CA GLN A 104 3.50 -16.07 -14.48
C GLN A 104 4.23 -14.96 -13.71
N ALA A 105 5.00 -14.11 -14.40
CA ALA A 105 5.65 -12.94 -13.81
C ALA A 105 4.64 -11.98 -13.15
N ARG A 106 3.52 -11.71 -13.83
CA ARG A 106 2.42 -10.88 -13.29
C ARG A 106 1.81 -11.49 -12.04
N ASN A 107 1.55 -12.80 -12.05
CA ASN A 107 0.97 -13.48 -10.89
C ASN A 107 1.90 -13.41 -9.67
N LEU A 108 3.21 -13.60 -9.85
CA LEU A 108 4.19 -13.43 -8.78
C LEU A 108 4.31 -11.98 -8.30
N ALA A 109 4.22 -11.00 -9.21
CA ALA A 109 4.22 -9.59 -8.85
C ALA A 109 2.97 -9.18 -8.07
N LEU A 110 1.80 -9.76 -8.39
CA LEU A 110 0.57 -9.59 -7.61
C LEU A 110 0.70 -10.21 -6.23
N ALA A 111 1.22 -11.44 -6.12
CA ALA A 111 1.47 -12.09 -4.83
C ALA A 111 2.47 -11.29 -3.96
N ALA A 112 3.40 -10.56 -4.57
CA ALA A 112 4.34 -9.70 -3.87
C ALA A 112 3.72 -8.42 -3.27
N ILE A 113 2.50 -8.03 -3.67
CA ILE A 113 1.79 -6.88 -3.10
C ILE A 113 1.38 -7.18 -1.66
N ASP A 114 0.92 -8.41 -1.41
CA ASP A 114 0.44 -8.86 -0.10
C ASP A 114 1.56 -9.42 0.79
N ALA A 115 2.72 -9.76 0.20
CA ALA A 115 3.89 -10.26 0.92
C ALA A 115 4.72 -9.15 1.60
N SER A 116 5.53 -9.52 2.61
CA SER A 116 6.41 -8.59 3.32
C SER A 116 7.86 -9.08 3.45
N GLY A 117 8.78 -8.14 3.69
CA GLY A 117 10.19 -8.44 3.98
C GLY A 117 10.91 -9.24 2.89
N ARG A 118 11.59 -10.32 3.29
CA ARG A 118 12.41 -11.17 2.39
C ARG A 118 11.57 -11.90 1.34
N GLU A 119 10.33 -12.23 1.64
CA GLU A 119 9.44 -12.95 0.73
C GLU A 119 9.01 -12.05 -0.43
N LYS A 120 8.62 -10.81 -0.14
CA LYS A 120 8.36 -9.78 -1.16
C LYS A 120 9.53 -9.62 -2.13
N SER A 121 10.75 -9.50 -1.60
CA SER A 121 11.96 -9.37 -2.43
C SER A 121 12.22 -10.60 -3.29
N ARG A 122 11.95 -11.82 -2.79
CA ARG A 122 12.08 -13.07 -3.56
C ARG A 122 11.05 -13.13 -4.69
N LEU A 123 9.79 -12.83 -4.42
CA LEU A 123 8.73 -12.84 -5.42
C LEU A 123 8.97 -11.81 -6.53
N ILE A 124 9.42 -10.60 -6.17
CA ILE A 124 9.81 -9.57 -7.14
C ILE A 124 11.00 -10.03 -7.99
N ALA A 125 12.02 -10.66 -7.39
CA ALA A 125 13.17 -11.16 -8.13
C ALA A 125 12.79 -12.30 -9.10
N GLN A 126 11.90 -13.20 -8.69
CA GLN A 126 11.38 -14.26 -9.56
C GLN A 126 10.53 -13.71 -10.70
N ALA A 127 9.66 -12.73 -10.42
CA ALA A 127 8.88 -12.05 -11.44
C ALA A 127 9.77 -11.35 -12.49
N ARG A 128 10.86 -10.70 -12.06
CA ARG A 128 11.83 -10.07 -12.97
C ARG A 128 12.51 -11.08 -13.89
N LYS A 129 12.99 -12.20 -13.35
CA LYS A 129 13.61 -13.27 -14.16
C LYS A 129 12.66 -13.83 -15.21
N LEU A 130 11.39 -14.03 -14.87
CA LEU A 130 10.37 -14.49 -15.81
C LEU A 130 10.05 -13.44 -16.88
N ALA A 131 10.04 -12.15 -16.52
CA ALA A 131 9.86 -11.07 -17.47
C ALA A 131 11.04 -10.93 -18.44
N GLU A 132 12.28 -11.10 -17.96
CA GLU A 132 13.49 -11.14 -18.78
C GLU A 132 13.43 -12.30 -19.78
N ARG A 133 13.11 -13.51 -19.30
CA ARG A 133 12.96 -14.70 -20.16
C ARG A 133 11.86 -14.54 -21.21
N ALA A 134 10.75 -13.90 -20.86
CA ALA A 134 9.69 -13.58 -21.83
C ALA A 134 10.15 -12.59 -22.90
N ASN A 135 10.99 -11.61 -22.53
CA ASN A 135 11.57 -10.68 -23.51
C ASN A 135 12.56 -11.39 -24.44
N GLU A 136 13.32 -12.37 -23.96
CA GLU A 136 14.17 -13.23 -24.79
C GLU A 136 13.34 -14.00 -25.82
N TYR A 137 12.24 -14.64 -25.39
CA TYR A 137 11.34 -15.33 -26.31
C TYR A 137 10.72 -14.39 -27.36
N ARG A 138 10.37 -13.16 -26.98
CA ARG A 138 9.91 -12.14 -27.95
C ARG A 138 10.99 -11.69 -28.92
N ARG A 139 12.26 -11.67 -28.52
CA ARG A 139 13.38 -11.37 -29.42
C ARG A 139 13.59 -12.49 -30.44
N VAL A 140 13.51 -13.75 -29.99
CA VAL A 140 13.53 -14.93 -30.88
C VAL A 140 12.36 -14.88 -31.86
N ALA A 141 11.15 -14.55 -31.41
CA ALA A 141 9.97 -14.41 -32.27
C ALA A 141 10.12 -13.29 -33.32
N ARG A 142 10.96 -12.28 -33.06
CA ARG A 142 11.28 -11.19 -33.99
C ARG A 142 12.49 -11.48 -34.88
N GLY A 143 13.15 -12.63 -34.73
CA GLY A 143 14.35 -12.98 -35.47
C GLY A 143 15.62 -12.24 -35.02
N GLU A 144 15.59 -11.59 -33.84
CA GLU A 144 16.76 -10.92 -33.27
C GLU A 144 17.64 -11.96 -32.55
N LEU A 145 18.81 -12.28 -33.10
CA LEU A 145 19.80 -13.13 -32.41
C LEU A 145 20.27 -12.47 -31.10
N PRO A 146 20.54 -13.27 -30.04
CA PRO A 146 21.13 -12.75 -28.80
C PRO A 146 22.46 -12.06 -29.10
N THR A 147 22.67 -10.88 -28.52
CA THR A 147 23.91 -10.12 -28.67
C THR A 147 25.04 -10.90 -27.96
N PRO A 148 26.27 -10.98 -28.53
CA PRO A 148 27.36 -11.80 -27.99
C PRO A 148 27.64 -11.61 -26.49
N ASP A 149 27.42 -10.39 -25.98
CA ASP A 149 27.61 -10.03 -24.58
C ASP A 149 26.67 -10.81 -23.61
N GLN A 150 25.48 -11.18 -24.06
CA GLN A 150 24.51 -11.94 -23.25
C GLN A 150 24.88 -13.41 -23.14
N VAL A 151 25.50 -13.98 -24.19
CA VAL A 151 26.01 -15.35 -24.18
C VAL A 151 27.21 -15.46 -23.25
N GLN A 152 28.08 -14.44 -23.20
CA GLN A 152 29.21 -14.39 -22.27
C GLN A 152 28.77 -14.24 -20.80
N ALA A 153 27.76 -13.42 -20.50
CA ALA A 153 27.23 -13.29 -19.14
C ALA A 153 26.58 -14.60 -18.64
N GLN A 154 25.91 -15.34 -19.52
CA GLN A 154 25.29 -16.63 -19.19
C GLN A 154 26.35 -17.73 -19.00
N ALA A 155 27.38 -17.75 -19.86
CA ALA A 155 28.50 -18.69 -19.76
C ALA A 155 29.35 -18.46 -18.48
N GLN A 156 29.62 -17.20 -18.11
CA GLN A 156 30.36 -16.88 -16.89
C GLN A 156 29.59 -17.22 -15.61
N GLY A 157 28.26 -17.13 -15.63
CA GLY A 157 27.40 -17.60 -14.53
C GLY A 157 27.42 -19.11 -14.30
N SER A 158 27.66 -19.90 -15.35
CA SER A 158 27.79 -21.37 -15.28
C SER A 158 29.19 -21.88 -14.95
N ILE A 159 30.25 -21.11 -15.25
CA ILE A 159 31.64 -21.52 -15.02
C ILE A 159 32.07 -21.35 -13.54
N GLY A 160 31.42 -20.47 -12.77
CA GLY A 160 31.79 -20.19 -11.37
C GLY A 160 31.40 -21.26 -10.33
N LYS A 161 30.82 -22.41 -10.73
CA LYS A 161 30.30 -23.43 -9.78
C LYS A 161 30.64 -24.89 -10.11
N GLN A 162 31.61 -25.17 -10.97
CA GLN A 162 32.20 -26.51 -11.04
C GLN A 162 33.68 -26.43 -10.67
N GLY A 163 33.96 -26.87 -9.44
CA GLY A 163 35.31 -27.01 -8.94
C GLY A 163 36.10 -28.03 -9.77
N SER A 164 37.40 -27.75 -9.90
CA SER A 164 38.49 -28.67 -9.58
C SER A 164 38.13 -30.16 -9.66
N ALA A 165 38.08 -30.74 -10.87
CA ALA A 165 38.45 -32.13 -11.12
C ALA A 165 38.47 -32.37 -12.64
N GLY A 166 39.58 -32.93 -13.14
CA GLY A 166 39.61 -33.52 -14.47
C GLY A 166 40.52 -32.82 -15.47
N ALA A 167 41.82 -32.76 -15.18
CA ALA A 167 42.82 -32.79 -16.24
C ALA A 167 42.71 -34.15 -16.96
N ALA A 168 41.90 -34.21 -18.02
CA ALA A 168 41.92 -35.31 -18.98
C ALA A 168 42.52 -34.75 -20.26
N GLN A 169 43.83 -35.00 -20.43
CA GLN A 169 44.57 -34.76 -21.66
C GLN A 169 43.88 -35.55 -22.77
N PHE A 170 43.34 -34.85 -23.77
CA PHE A 170 42.84 -35.49 -24.97
C PHE A 170 44.04 -35.78 -25.87
N GLU A 171 44.26 -37.08 -26.06
CA GLU A 171 45.26 -37.69 -26.93
C GLU A 171 45.04 -37.22 -28.38
N VAL A 172 46.02 -36.53 -28.95
CA VAL A 172 46.02 -36.13 -30.37
C VAL A 172 46.44 -37.33 -31.20
N LEU A 173 45.44 -38.01 -31.76
CA LEU A 173 45.59 -38.94 -32.87
C LEU A 173 45.76 -38.16 -34.19
N GLY A 174 46.98 -38.16 -34.73
CA GLY A 174 47.28 -38.48 -36.15
C GLY A 174 47.08 -37.43 -37.26
N GLY A 175 48.13 -37.29 -38.09
CA GLY A 175 48.13 -36.79 -39.47
C GLY A 175 48.75 -35.40 -39.61
N GLU A 176 49.89 -35.18 -40.27
CA GLU A 176 50.62 -35.90 -41.33
C GLU A 176 52.15 -35.89 -41.07
#